data_AF-A0A935C8Y6-F1
#
_entry.id   AF-A0A935C8Y6-F1
#
_cell.length_a   1.000
_cell.length_b   1.000
_cell.length_c   1.000
_cell.angle_alpha   90.00
_cell.angle_beta   90.00
_cell.angle_gamma   90.00
#
_symmetry.space_group_name_H-M   'P 1'
#
loop_
_entity.id
_entity.type
_entity.pdbx_description
1 polymer ?
#
loop_
_entity_poly.entity_id
_entity_poly.type
_entity_poly.pdbx_seq_one_letter_code
_entity_poly.pdbx_strand_id
1 'polypeptide(L)'
;MIKFSLISFWILCGTILFGYKVTFKSIFKVIIGAEFVWLLPSLLLIIWFGIFDTNYSFNDIQYFAPLSLLSLFEATTIESWLIFPLKSLNLFEALYLLILALGIKKILKMDYDSALSFTLPVYGSALIVWILFITFLSINLGG
;
A
#
# COMPACT_ATOMS: atom_id res chain seq x y z
N MET A 1 -9.59 1.79 10.96
CA MET A 1 -10.95 1.94 10.40
C MET A 1 -11.04 3.02 9.32
N ILE A 2 -10.59 4.26 9.59
CA ILE A 2 -10.66 5.38 8.61
C ILE A 2 -9.93 5.05 7.29
N LYS A 3 -8.69 4.52 7.35
CA LYS A 3 -7.92 4.07 6.16
C LYS A 3 -8.73 3.14 5.27
N PHE A 4 -9.33 2.10 5.84
CA PHE A 4 -10.09 1.10 5.10
C PHE A 4 -11.33 1.70 4.44
N SER A 5 -12.02 2.59 5.15
CA SER A 5 -13.19 3.30 4.60
C SER A 5 -12.80 4.21 3.43
N LEU A 6 -11.67 4.91 3.52
CA LEU A 6 -11.18 5.79 2.47
C LEU A 6 -10.82 5.01 1.20
N ILE A 7 -10.09 3.90 1.33
CA ILE A 7 -9.76 3.02 0.21
C ILE A 7 -11.03 2.38 -0.36
N SER A 8 -11.97 1.97 0.50
CA SER A 8 -13.25 1.40 0.05
C SER A 8 -14.08 2.38 -0.74
N PHE A 9 -14.10 3.64 -0.31
CA PHE A 9 -14.76 4.72 -1.02
C PHE A 9 -14.09 4.98 -2.38
N TRP A 10 -12.75 5.00 -2.43
CA TRP A 10 -12.01 5.17 -3.67
C TRP A 10 -12.32 4.06 -4.69
N ILE A 11 -12.27 2.80 -4.24
CA ILE A 11 -12.61 1.65 -5.10
C ILE A 11 -14.08 1.70 -5.51
N LEU A 12 -14.99 2.11 -4.63
CA LEU A 12 -16.40 2.29 -4.97
C LEU A 12 -16.56 3.32 -6.10
N CYS A 13 -15.89 4.47 -6.03
CA CYS A 13 -15.85 5.44 -7.13
C CYS A 13 -15.33 4.79 -8.41
N GLY A 14 -14.26 4.01 -8.33
CA GLY A 14 -13.76 3.20 -9.45
C GLY A 14 -14.84 2.27 -10.03
N THR A 15 -15.58 1.53 -9.20
CA THR A 15 -16.65 0.65 -9.70
C THR A 15 -17.73 1.43 -10.44
N ILE A 16 -18.11 2.62 -9.97
CA ILE A 16 -19.10 3.48 -10.62
C ILE A 16 -18.58 3.99 -11.96
N LEU A 17 -17.33 4.45 -12.02
CA LEU A 17 -16.70 4.95 -13.26
C LEU A 17 -16.63 3.88 -14.35
N PHE A 18 -16.39 2.63 -13.97
CA PHE A 18 -16.34 1.50 -14.90
C PHE A 18 -17.71 0.82 -15.12
N GLY A 19 -18.79 1.36 -14.57
CA GLY A 19 -20.16 0.86 -14.77
C GLY A 19 -20.52 -0.41 -14.00
N TYR A 20 -19.73 -0.81 -13.01
CA TYR A 20 -20.01 -1.97 -12.16
C TYR A 20 -20.93 -1.62 -10.98
N LYS A 21 -21.87 -2.51 -10.67
CA LYS A 21 -22.77 -2.38 -9.52
C LYS A 21 -22.29 -3.23 -8.35
N VAL A 22 -21.72 -2.58 -7.33
CA VAL A 22 -21.24 -3.24 -6.11
C VAL A 22 -21.64 -2.44 -4.88
N THR A 23 -21.86 -3.13 -3.76
CA THR A 23 -22.11 -2.48 -2.48
C THR A 23 -20.80 -2.13 -1.76
N PHE A 24 -20.75 -0.99 -1.07
CA PHE A 24 -19.63 -0.61 -0.21
C PHE A 24 -19.25 -1.72 0.78
N LYS A 25 -20.25 -2.41 1.35
CA LYS A 25 -20.04 -3.51 2.30
C LYS A 25 -19.21 -4.66 1.71
N SER A 26 -19.44 -5.02 0.44
CA SER A 26 -18.67 -6.07 -0.24
C SER A 26 -17.21 -5.64 -0.46
N ILE A 27 -17.00 -4.40 -0.90
CA ILE A 27 -15.66 -3.82 -1.11
C ILE A 27 -14.90 -3.73 0.22
N PHE A 28 -15.55 -3.23 1.26
CA PHE A 28 -14.96 -3.07 2.59
C PHE A 28 -14.50 -4.42 3.19
N LYS A 29 -15.29 -5.49 3.01
CA LYS A 29 -14.89 -6.85 3.41
C LYS A 29 -13.64 -7.33 2.68
N VAL A 30 -13.55 -7.07 1.37
CA VAL A 30 -12.39 -7.41 0.55
C VAL A 30 -11.15 -6.66 1.05
N ILE A 31 -11.26 -5.36 1.32
CA ILE A 31 -10.14 -4.54 1.81
C ILE A 31 -9.67 -5.01 3.18
N ILE A 32 -10.58 -5.32 4.12
CA ILE A 32 -10.18 -5.89 5.42
C ILE A 32 -9.40 -7.19 5.22
N GLY A 33 -9.84 -8.06 4.30
CA GLY A 33 -9.13 -9.30 3.99
C GLY A 33 -7.76 -9.06 3.36
N ALA A 34 -7.62 -8.08 2.48
CA ALA A 34 -6.35 -7.72 1.87
C ALA A 34 -5.38 -7.06 2.86
N GLU A 35 -5.89 -6.36 3.87
CA GLU A 35 -5.07 -5.67 4.86
C GLU A 35 -4.17 -6.61 5.67
N PHE A 36 -4.51 -7.90 5.76
CA PHE A 36 -3.65 -8.91 6.38
C PHE A 36 -2.25 -9.00 5.75
N VAL A 37 -2.07 -8.55 4.50
CA VAL A 37 -0.76 -8.44 3.86
C VAL A 37 0.16 -7.50 4.63
N TRP A 38 -0.38 -6.40 5.19
CA TRP A 38 0.39 -5.43 5.95
C TRP A 38 0.91 -5.97 7.29
N LEU A 39 0.43 -7.14 7.74
CA LEU A 39 1.01 -7.82 8.89
C LEU A 39 2.41 -8.38 8.59
N LEU A 40 2.69 -8.75 7.35
CA LEU A 40 3.98 -9.33 6.95
C LEU A 40 5.17 -8.39 7.22
N PRO A 41 5.20 -7.14 6.72
CA PRO A 41 6.30 -6.22 7.01
C PRO A 41 6.40 -5.89 8.50
N SER A 42 5.28 -5.78 9.22
CA SER A 42 5.28 -5.56 10.67
C SER A 42 5.91 -6.73 11.43
N LEU A 43 5.62 -7.97 11.04
CA LEU A 43 6.24 -9.16 11.64
C LEU A 43 7.74 -9.21 11.36
N LEU A 44 8.16 -8.90 10.13
CA LEU A 44 9.58 -8.83 9.79
C LEU A 44 10.33 -7.79 10.62
N LEU A 45 9.72 -6.62 10.84
CA LEU A 45 10.29 -5.58 11.70
C LEU A 45 10.48 -6.09 13.14
N ILE A 46 9.46 -6.74 13.71
CA ILE A 46 9.53 -7.30 15.07
C ILE A 46 10.60 -8.40 15.17
N ILE A 47 10.67 -9.30 14.18
CA ILE A 47 11.66 -10.39 14.16
C ILE A 47 13.08 -9.81 14.03
N TRP A 48 13.28 -8.83 13.15
CA TRP A 48 14.59 -8.23 12.91
C TRP A 48 15.14 -7.54 14.16
N PHE A 49 14.38 -6.59 14.70
CA PHE A 49 14.81 -5.80 15.86
C PHE A 49 14.65 -6.52 17.20
N GLY A 50 13.84 -7.56 17.27
CA GLY A 50 13.67 -8.38 18.46
C GLY A 50 14.75 -9.47 18.63
N ILE A 51 15.39 -9.91 17.55
CA ILE A 51 16.31 -11.06 17.56
C ILE A 51 17.70 -10.72 17.01
N PHE A 52 17.78 -9.97 15.91
CA PHE A 52 19.05 -9.76 15.21
C PHE A 52 19.74 -8.46 15.62
N ASP A 53 18.99 -7.37 15.69
CA ASP A 53 19.53 -6.04 15.99
C ASP A 53 18.78 -5.43 17.17
N THR A 54 19.14 -5.84 18.39
CA THR A 54 18.43 -5.43 19.63
C THR A 54 18.87 -4.06 20.15
N ASN A 55 19.92 -3.46 19.58
CA ASN A 55 20.46 -2.14 19.95
C ASN A 55 20.12 -1.10 18.88
N TYR A 56 18.84 -1.03 18.51
CA TYR A 56 18.35 -0.10 17.48
C TYR A 56 17.96 1.26 18.05
N SER A 57 18.16 2.30 17.25
CA SER A 57 17.63 3.63 17.51
C SER A 57 16.24 3.81 16.88
N PHE A 58 15.56 4.88 17.25
CA PHE A 58 14.28 5.24 16.62
C PHE A 58 14.42 5.50 15.11
N ASN A 59 15.58 6.03 14.68
CA ASN A 59 15.85 6.28 13.27
C ASN A 59 15.93 4.97 12.49
N ASP A 60 16.56 3.93 13.05
CA ASP A 60 16.72 2.65 12.36
C ASP A 60 15.36 2.00 12.05
N ILE A 61 14.40 2.11 12.97
CA ILE A 61 13.03 1.66 12.75
C ILE A 61 12.35 2.47 11.64
N GLN A 62 12.55 3.79 11.62
CA GLN A 62 11.94 4.65 10.60
C GLN A 62 12.45 4.34 9.20
N TYR A 63 13.74 4.03 9.06
CA TYR A 63 14.35 3.68 7.77
C TYR A 63 14.22 2.20 7.42
N PHE A 64 13.77 1.35 8.36
CA PHE A 64 13.51 -0.05 8.09
C PHE A 64 12.39 -0.21 7.06
N ALA A 65 12.79 -0.58 5.85
CA ALA A 65 11.92 -0.74 4.69
C ALA A 65 12.29 -2.02 3.92
N PRO A 66 12.11 -3.20 4.52
CA PRO A 66 12.52 -4.46 3.91
C PRO A 66 11.74 -4.68 2.59
N LEU A 67 12.43 -5.15 1.56
CA LEU A 67 11.84 -5.47 0.25
C LEU A 67 11.14 -4.28 -0.43
N SER A 68 11.55 -3.05 -0.09
CA SER A 68 11.14 -1.83 -0.78
C SER A 68 12.14 -1.42 -1.85
N LEU A 69 11.72 -0.59 -2.81
CA LEU A 69 12.66 -0.02 -3.78
C LEU A 69 13.75 0.80 -3.09
N LEU A 70 13.45 1.42 -1.95
CA LEU A 70 14.43 2.15 -1.13
C LEU A 70 15.64 1.27 -0.76
N SER A 71 15.45 -0.03 -0.55
CA SER A 71 16.54 -0.96 -0.21
C SER A 71 17.54 -1.23 -1.34
N LEU A 72 17.20 -0.84 -2.58
CA LEU A 72 18.08 -0.97 -3.76
C LEU A 72 19.00 0.23 -3.94
N PHE A 73 18.79 1.31 -3.19
CA PHE A 73 19.57 2.54 -3.28
C PHE A 73 20.42 2.72 -2.01
N GLU A 74 21.62 3.29 -2.16
CA GLU A 74 22.48 3.59 -1.01
C GLU A 74 21.89 4.76 -0.21
N ALA A 75 21.76 4.59 1.11
CA ALA A 75 21.08 5.55 1.99
C ALA A 75 21.69 6.97 2.01
N THR A 76 22.94 7.13 1.55
CA THR A 76 23.69 8.39 1.57
C THR A 76 23.46 9.28 0.35
N THR A 77 22.70 8.85 -0.66
CA THR A 77 22.53 9.61 -1.92
C THR A 77 21.08 10.03 -2.23
N ILE A 78 20.13 9.70 -1.35
CA ILE A 78 18.70 9.87 -1.61
C ILE A 78 18.20 11.13 -0.91
N GLU A 79 17.59 12.04 -1.68
CA GLU A 79 16.95 13.23 -1.13
C GLU A 79 15.76 12.84 -0.23
N SER A 80 15.59 13.55 0.90
CA SER A 80 14.60 13.21 1.93
C SER A 80 13.15 13.06 1.40
N TRP A 81 12.78 13.83 0.39
CA TRP A 81 11.43 13.76 -0.22
C TRP A 81 11.22 12.48 -1.04
N LEU A 82 12.28 11.86 -1.54
CA LEU A 82 12.21 10.64 -2.36
C LEU A 82 12.11 9.37 -1.50
N ILE A 83 12.43 9.47 -0.21
CA ILE A 83 12.40 8.35 0.74
C ILE A 83 11.00 7.75 0.84
N PHE A 84 9.95 8.58 1.00
CA PHE A 84 8.59 8.09 1.14
C PHE A 84 8.03 7.40 -0.13
N PRO A 85 8.17 7.99 -1.34
CA PRO A 85 7.84 7.31 -2.60
C PRO A 85 8.52 5.94 -2.74
N LEU A 86 9.84 5.88 -2.54
CA LEU A 86 10.59 4.64 -2.70
C LEU A 86 10.27 3.59 -1.65
N LYS A 87 9.94 4.00 -0.42
CA LYS A 87 9.49 3.11 0.65
C LYS A 87 8.08 2.56 0.39
N SER A 88 7.19 3.40 -0.14
CA SER A 88 5.80 3.02 -0.47
C SER A 88 5.75 1.99 -1.59
N LEU A 89 6.70 2.05 -2.53
CA LEU A 89 6.87 1.04 -3.57
C LEU A 89 7.66 -0.15 -3.03
N ASN A 90 6.95 -1.16 -2.55
CA ASN A 90 7.54 -2.37 -1.99
C ASN A 90 6.81 -3.64 -2.43
N LEU A 91 7.43 -4.79 -2.18
CA LEU A 91 6.87 -6.08 -2.58
C LEU A 91 5.53 -6.40 -1.88
N PHE A 92 5.32 -5.90 -0.66
CA PHE A 92 4.06 -6.08 0.07
C PHE A 92 2.92 -5.26 -0.55
N GLU A 93 3.22 -4.08 -1.08
CA GLU A 93 2.28 -3.27 -1.86
C GLU A 93 1.83 -4.02 -3.12
N ALA A 94 2.77 -4.61 -3.85
CA ALA A 94 2.46 -5.45 -5.01
C ALA A 94 1.60 -6.66 -4.60
N LEU A 95 1.96 -7.35 -3.51
CA LEU A 95 1.19 -8.48 -2.99
C LEU A 95 -0.22 -8.06 -2.55
N TYR A 96 -0.35 -6.90 -1.91
CA TYR A 96 -1.63 -6.32 -1.51
C TYR A 96 -2.50 -6.07 -2.74
N LEU A 97 -1.96 -5.50 -3.81
CA LEU A 97 -2.67 -5.28 -5.07
C LEU A 97 -3.17 -6.60 -5.69
N LEU A 98 -2.32 -7.64 -5.71
CA LEU A 98 -2.70 -8.95 -6.25
C LEU A 98 -3.83 -9.60 -5.43
N ILE A 99 -3.76 -9.54 -4.10
CA ILE A 99 -4.81 -10.07 -3.21
C ILE A 99 -6.10 -9.25 -3.31
N LEU A 100 -5.98 -7.92 -3.44
CA LEU A 100 -7.11 -7.04 -3.69
C LEU A 100 -7.81 -7.43 -4.99
N ALA A 101 -7.06 -7.65 -6.09
CA ALA A 101 -7.60 -8.10 -7.37
C ALA A 101 -8.33 -9.45 -7.26
N LEU A 102 -7.84 -10.40 -6.44
CA LEU A 102 -8.55 -11.65 -6.16
C LEU A 102 -9.88 -11.41 -5.41
N GLY A 103 -9.92 -10.44 -4.51
CA GLY A 103 -11.15 -10.03 -3.85
C GLY A 103 -12.14 -9.38 -4.81
N ILE A 104 -11.66 -8.46 -5.66
CA ILE A 104 -12.43 -7.81 -6.73
C ILE A 104 -13.02 -8.85 -7.69
N LYS A 105 -12.21 -9.82 -8.12
CA LYS A 105 -12.64 -10.96 -8.95
C LYS A 105 -13.89 -11.63 -8.37
N LYS A 106 -13.89 -11.92 -7.06
CA LYS A 106 -15.01 -12.58 -6.37
C LYS A 106 -16.26 -11.70 -6.32
N ILE A 107 -16.12 -10.40 -6.05
CA ILE A 107 -17.28 -9.50 -5.92
C ILE A 107 -17.88 -9.09 -7.27
N LEU A 108 -17.05 -8.96 -8.31
CA LEU A 108 -17.48 -8.60 -9.66
C LEU A 108 -17.78 -9.80 -10.56
N LYS A 109 -17.47 -11.03 -10.10
CA LYS A 109 -17.69 -12.29 -10.84
C LYS A 109 -17.08 -12.29 -12.25
N MET A 110 -15.86 -11.79 -12.35
CA MET A 110 -15.06 -11.76 -13.59
C MET A 110 -13.86 -12.70 -13.49
N ASP A 111 -13.12 -12.86 -14.58
CA ASP A 111 -11.82 -13.53 -14.57
C ASP A 111 -10.76 -12.67 -13.85
N TYR A 112 -9.60 -13.29 -13.55
CA TYR A 112 -8.57 -12.60 -12.77
C TYR A 112 -7.90 -11.47 -13.55
N ASP A 113 -7.72 -11.62 -14.86
CA ASP A 113 -7.03 -10.64 -15.68
C ASP A 113 -7.88 -9.38 -15.83
N SER A 114 -9.19 -9.53 -16.03
CA SER A 114 -10.16 -8.43 -15.96
C SER A 114 -10.18 -7.75 -14.60
N ALA A 115 -10.17 -8.53 -13.51
CA ALA A 115 -10.16 -7.96 -12.16
C ALA A 115 -8.86 -7.19 -11.87
N LEU A 116 -7.72 -7.71 -12.31
CA LEU A 116 -6.42 -7.06 -12.19
C LEU A 116 -6.37 -5.78 -13.04
N SER A 117 -6.88 -5.83 -14.28
CA SER A 117 -6.94 -4.69 -15.20
C SER A 117 -7.85 -3.55 -14.68
N PHE A 118 -8.86 -3.88 -13.86
CA PHE A 118 -9.62 -2.88 -13.10
C PHE A 118 -8.86 -2.41 -11.85
N THR A 119 -8.34 -3.34 -11.06
CA THR A 119 -7.77 -3.04 -9.74
C THR A 119 -6.49 -2.22 -9.85
N LEU A 120 -5.61 -2.55 -10.80
CA LEU A 120 -4.33 -1.88 -11.01
C LEU A 120 -4.48 -0.36 -11.22
N PRO A 121 -5.27 0.16 -12.18
CA PRO A 121 -5.44 1.61 -12.34
C PRO A 121 -6.26 2.24 -11.22
N VAL A 122 -7.30 1.58 -10.70
CA VAL A 122 -8.18 2.16 -9.67
C VAL A 122 -7.45 2.30 -8.33
N TYR A 123 -6.79 1.24 -7.87
CA TYR A 123 -6.02 1.27 -6.64
C TYR A 123 -4.67 1.98 -6.85
N GLY A 124 -4.01 1.77 -7.98
CA GLY A 124 -2.74 2.43 -8.31
C GLY A 124 -2.88 3.96 -8.37
N SER A 125 -3.98 4.49 -8.90
CA SER A 125 -4.25 5.93 -8.83
C SER A 125 -4.44 6.42 -7.40
N ALA A 126 -5.11 5.66 -6.54
CA ALA A 126 -5.23 5.97 -5.12
C ALA A 126 -3.85 6.04 -4.44
N LEU A 127 -2.99 5.07 -4.74
CA LEU A 127 -1.62 5.00 -4.21
C LEU A 127 -0.79 6.19 -4.68
N ILE A 128 -0.85 6.55 -5.97
CA ILE A 128 -0.13 7.72 -6.50
C ILE A 128 -0.58 9.00 -5.82
N VAL A 129 -1.89 9.21 -5.68
CA VAL A 129 -2.44 10.38 -4.99
C VAL A 129 -1.96 10.43 -3.54
N TRP A 130 -1.95 9.30 -2.85
CA TRP A 130 -1.42 9.20 -1.49
C TRP A 130 0.06 9.53 -1.41
N ILE A 131 0.88 9.00 -2.32
CA ILE A 131 2.33 9.27 -2.38
C ILE A 131 2.60 10.75 -2.62
N LEU A 132 1.93 11.35 -3.61
CA LEU A 132 2.09 12.77 -3.92
C LEU A 132 1.66 13.64 -2.74
N PHE A 133 0.55 13.31 -2.09
CA PHE A 133 0.05 14.04 -0.94
C PHE A 133 1.04 14.02 0.23
N ILE A 134 1.55 12.85 0.61
CA ILE A 134 2.52 12.73 1.72
C ILE A 134 3.86 13.39 1.36
N THR A 135 4.33 13.22 0.13
CA THR A 135 5.58 13.85 -0.33
C THR A 135 5.46 15.37 -0.30
N PHE A 136 4.34 15.91 -0.77
CA PHE A 136 4.05 17.35 -0.70
C PHE A 136 4.04 17.84 0.74
N LEU A 137 3.34 17.14 1.66
CA LEU A 137 3.34 17.51 3.07
C LEU A 137 4.74 17.44 3.68
N SER A 138 5.54 16.42 3.36
CA SER A 138 6.90 16.27 3.86
C SER A 138 7.80 17.43 3.46
N ILE A 139 7.64 17.96 2.24
CA ILE A 139 8.42 19.12 1.76
C ILE A 139 7.98 20.41 2.45
N ASN A 140 6.67 20.61 2.64
CA ASN A 140 6.14 21.89 3.14
C ASN A 140 6.09 22.00 4.67
N LEU A 141 6.00 20.88 5.38
CA LEU A 141 5.93 20.82 6.85
C LEU A 141 7.20 20.28 7.49
N GLY A 142 8.03 19.56 6.73
CA GLY A 142 9.31 19.02 7.20
C GLY A 142 10.52 19.92 6.91
N GLY A 143 10.28 21.14 6.42
CA GLY A 143 11.27 22.20 6.24
C GLY A 143 11.26 23.20 7.39
#